data_AF-A0A974TGJ0-F1
#
_entry.id   AF-A0A974TGJ0-F1
#
_cell.length_a   1.000
_cell.length_b   1.000
_cell.length_c   1.000
_cell.angle_alpha   90.00
_cell.angle_beta   90.00
_cell.angle_gamma   90.00
#
_symmetry.space_group_name_H-M   'P 1'
#
loop_
_entity.id
_entity.type
_entity.pdbx_description
1 polymer ?
#
loop_
_entity_poly.entity_id
_entity_poly.type
_entity_poly.pdbx_seq_one_letter_code
_entity_poly.pdbx_strand_id
1 'polypeptide(L)'
;MTMPIGTYNHPLFGVVKFKTKHNDWRRGDPITFIDGFDSADVINVTVPQLKHIPNTNNGVIKFHKRGQKQLLAAFEDIENLGLLKHIDSCAGAFYQRLKKPVSGALSKEPSNHSFGIAIDLNADDKCLGCTTAPIAPVFQHHGFRWGKSFNDPMHYEIIKFIDNDAPSVKDVQMSISGATVAADVKSVFGDLFVKVADIGMIPGLQVADVGPNAVAVDSSAGSEVFSTLQFGGLNFAPLPQVLGFAGLKSAFDNSKKTLDADRLA
;
A
#
# COMPACT_ATOMS: atom_id res chain seq x y z
N MET A 1 6.66 -45.60 2.76
CA MET A 1 6.00 -44.68 3.72
C MET A 1 5.12 -43.71 2.94
N THR A 2 3.90 -43.45 3.40
CA THR A 2 2.97 -42.49 2.78
C THR A 2 3.36 -41.07 3.16
N MET A 3 3.21 -40.10 2.24
CA MET A 3 3.52 -38.71 2.56
C MET A 3 2.44 -38.14 3.51
N PRO A 4 2.82 -37.37 4.55
CA PRO A 4 1.87 -36.71 5.45
C PRO A 4 0.85 -35.86 4.70
N ILE A 5 -0.42 -36.02 5.10
CA ILE A 5 -1.54 -35.18 4.69
C ILE A 5 -1.89 -34.26 5.88
N GLY A 6 -2.01 -32.97 5.60
CA GLY A 6 -2.44 -31.96 6.56
C GLY A 6 -3.79 -31.36 6.18
N THR A 7 -4.49 -30.86 7.19
CA THR A 7 -5.72 -30.07 7.04
C THR A 7 -5.51 -28.74 7.75
N TYR A 8 -5.95 -27.65 7.13
CA TYR A 8 -5.85 -26.31 7.70
C TYR A 8 -7.12 -25.52 7.39
N ASN A 9 -7.68 -24.81 8.38
CA ASN A 9 -8.80 -23.90 8.16
C ASN A 9 -8.24 -22.48 7.94
N HIS A 10 -8.02 -22.10 6.68
CA HIS A 10 -7.48 -20.80 6.32
C HIS A 10 -8.56 -19.71 6.43
N PRO A 11 -8.30 -18.54 7.05
CA PRO A 11 -9.30 -17.50 7.26
C PRO A 11 -10.04 -17.02 5.99
N LEU A 12 -9.35 -17.01 4.84
CA LEU A 12 -9.91 -16.58 3.55
C LEU A 12 -10.41 -17.70 2.62
N PHE A 13 -9.98 -18.95 2.85
CA PHE A 13 -10.23 -20.07 1.92
C PHE A 13 -10.99 -21.23 2.58
N GLY A 14 -11.25 -21.14 3.89
CA GLY A 14 -11.87 -22.21 4.65
C GLY A 14 -10.94 -23.43 4.78
N VAL A 15 -11.55 -24.61 4.87
CA VAL A 15 -10.82 -25.87 5.08
C VAL A 15 -10.12 -26.28 3.79
N VAL A 16 -8.80 -26.42 3.86
CA VAL A 16 -7.95 -26.92 2.78
C VAL A 16 -7.20 -28.17 3.24
N LYS A 17 -6.96 -29.09 2.30
CA LYS A 17 -6.08 -30.25 2.52
C LYS A 17 -4.88 -30.16 1.62
N PHE A 18 -3.74 -30.59 2.14
CA PHE A 18 -2.49 -30.59 1.39
C PHE A 18 -1.65 -31.80 1.72
N LYS A 19 -0.75 -32.13 0.80
CA LYS A 19 0.23 -33.20 0.93
C LYS A 19 1.62 -32.58 0.95
N THR A 20 2.47 -33.05 1.86
CA THR A 20 3.89 -32.66 1.92
C THR A 20 4.68 -33.37 0.82
N LYS A 21 5.82 -32.79 0.42
CA LYS A 21 6.70 -33.38 -0.59
C LYS A 21 7.44 -34.60 -0.05
N HIS A 22 7.87 -34.55 1.21
CA HIS A 22 8.61 -35.63 1.84
C HIS A 22 7.71 -36.54 2.67
N ASN A 23 8.22 -37.70 3.09
CA ASN A 23 7.48 -38.68 3.88
C ASN A 23 7.47 -38.40 5.39
N ASP A 24 8.03 -37.26 5.79
CA ASP A 24 8.15 -36.76 7.15
C ASP A 24 7.88 -35.25 7.18
N TRP A 25 7.50 -34.72 8.36
CA TRP A 25 7.24 -33.29 8.51
C TRP A 25 8.56 -32.49 8.55
N ARG A 26 8.81 -31.68 7.52
CA ARG A 26 10.00 -30.82 7.44
C ARG A 26 9.63 -29.35 7.56
N ARG A 27 10.51 -28.58 8.19
CA ARG A 27 10.33 -27.13 8.31
C ARG A 27 10.30 -26.50 6.91
N GLY A 28 9.19 -25.85 6.59
CA GLY A 28 9.03 -25.19 5.29
C GLY A 28 9.00 -26.14 4.10
N ASP A 29 8.57 -27.39 4.33
CA ASP A 29 8.47 -28.39 3.27
C ASP A 29 7.58 -27.89 2.13
N PRO A 30 7.92 -28.14 0.85
CA PRO A 30 6.99 -27.90 -0.23
C PRO A 30 5.72 -28.73 -0.05
N ILE A 31 4.59 -28.15 -0.44
CA ILE A 31 3.28 -28.81 -0.34
C ILE A 31 2.56 -28.77 -1.69
N THR A 32 1.54 -29.61 -1.81
CA THR A 32 0.56 -29.56 -2.90
C THR A 32 -0.83 -29.62 -2.28
N PHE A 33 -1.69 -28.65 -2.60
CA PHE A 33 -3.09 -28.71 -2.19
C PHE A 33 -3.80 -29.83 -2.97
N ILE A 34 -4.62 -30.60 -2.26
CA ILE A 34 -5.37 -31.74 -2.81
C ILE A 34 -6.88 -31.58 -2.63
N ASP A 35 -7.32 -30.59 -1.85
CA ASP A 35 -8.72 -30.26 -1.59
C ASP A 35 -8.85 -28.83 -1.03
N GLY A 36 -9.98 -28.17 -1.29
CA GLY A 36 -10.34 -26.85 -0.73
C GLY A 36 -9.62 -25.62 -1.31
N PHE A 37 -8.57 -25.78 -2.11
CA PHE A 37 -7.90 -24.67 -2.80
C PHE A 37 -7.39 -25.10 -4.17
N ASP A 38 -7.74 -24.34 -5.21
CA ASP A 38 -7.23 -24.56 -6.57
C ASP A 38 -6.03 -23.67 -6.85
N SER A 39 -4.89 -24.29 -7.17
CA SER A 39 -3.66 -23.55 -7.47
C SER A 39 -3.72 -22.84 -8.82
N ALA A 40 -4.66 -23.20 -9.70
CA ALA A 40 -4.92 -22.49 -10.95
C ALA A 40 -5.50 -21.08 -10.73
N ASP A 41 -6.03 -20.79 -9.54
CA ASP A 41 -6.49 -19.45 -9.16
C ASP A 41 -5.35 -18.48 -8.89
N VAL A 42 -4.11 -18.98 -8.78
CA VAL A 42 -2.90 -18.16 -8.74
C VAL A 42 -2.38 -17.94 -10.15
N ILE A 43 -2.60 -16.74 -10.66
CA ILE A 43 -2.34 -16.34 -12.04
C ILE A 43 -1.10 -15.45 -12.12
N ASN A 44 -0.57 -15.28 -13.33
CA ASN A 44 0.44 -14.25 -13.59
C ASN A 44 -0.22 -12.87 -13.60
N VAL A 45 0.28 -11.98 -12.76
CA VAL A 45 -0.12 -10.57 -12.69
C VAL A 45 1.07 -9.73 -13.11
N THR A 46 0.87 -8.84 -14.08
CA THR A 46 1.88 -7.85 -14.47
C THR A 46 1.71 -6.63 -13.58
N VAL A 47 2.71 -6.33 -12.76
CA VAL A 47 2.80 -5.13 -11.93
C VAL A 47 3.80 -4.18 -12.58
N PRO A 48 3.37 -3.13 -13.29
CA PRO A 48 4.27 -2.25 -14.05
C PRO A 48 5.40 -1.65 -13.20
N GLN A 49 5.08 -1.28 -11.96
CA GLN A 49 6.01 -0.68 -11.01
C GLN A 49 7.17 -1.61 -10.61
N LEU A 50 6.99 -2.93 -10.80
CA LEU A 50 8.01 -3.92 -10.52
C LEU A 50 8.89 -4.25 -11.73
N LYS A 51 8.64 -3.67 -12.91
CA LYS A 51 9.31 -4.05 -14.18
C LYS A 51 10.83 -4.11 -14.11
N HIS A 52 11.44 -3.18 -13.36
CA HIS A 52 12.89 -3.06 -13.23
C HIS A 52 13.42 -3.52 -11.86
N ILE A 53 12.55 -4.07 -11.02
CA ILE A 53 12.92 -4.56 -9.69
C ILE A 53 13.54 -5.96 -9.83
N PRO A 54 14.72 -6.21 -9.24
CA PRO A 54 15.38 -7.51 -9.23
C PRO A 54 14.45 -8.65 -8.78
N ASN A 55 14.69 -9.84 -9.32
CA ASN A 55 13.94 -11.08 -9.03
C ASN A 55 12.45 -11.04 -9.41
N THR A 56 12.04 -10.02 -10.14
CA THR A 56 10.75 -9.99 -10.81
C THR A 56 10.96 -10.39 -12.27
N ASN A 57 10.04 -11.18 -12.82
CA ASN A 57 10.09 -11.56 -14.24
C ASN A 57 9.59 -10.38 -15.09
N ASN A 58 10.37 -9.28 -15.14
CA ASN A 58 9.97 -7.99 -15.71
C ASN A 58 8.64 -7.48 -15.12
N GLY A 59 8.49 -7.54 -13.79
CA GLY A 59 7.27 -7.13 -13.10
C GLY A 59 6.13 -8.16 -13.13
N VAL A 60 6.32 -9.34 -13.75
CA VAL A 60 5.34 -10.43 -13.69
C VAL A 60 5.55 -11.26 -12.43
N ILE A 61 4.53 -11.32 -11.57
CA ILE A 61 4.51 -12.15 -10.36
C ILE A 61 3.27 -13.04 -10.32
N LYS A 62 3.37 -14.18 -9.62
CA LYS A 62 2.22 -15.06 -9.39
C LYS A 62 1.42 -14.59 -8.19
N PHE A 63 0.13 -14.31 -8.39
CA PHE A 63 -0.76 -13.82 -7.33
C PHE A 63 -2.19 -14.36 -7.52
N HIS A 64 -2.93 -14.47 -6.44
CA HIS A 64 -4.30 -14.99 -6.45
C HIS A 64 -5.23 -14.03 -7.20
N LYS A 65 -6.03 -14.56 -8.14
CA LYS A 65 -6.90 -13.76 -9.02
C LYS A 65 -7.83 -12.81 -8.26
N ARG A 66 -8.33 -13.21 -7.08
CA ARG A 66 -9.18 -12.36 -6.22
C ARG A 66 -8.44 -11.17 -5.59
N GLY A 67 -7.13 -11.31 -5.33
CA GLY A 67 -6.31 -10.25 -4.75
C GLY A 67 -5.60 -9.39 -5.79
N GLN A 68 -5.70 -9.71 -7.08
CA GLN A 68 -4.98 -9.02 -8.15
C GLN A 68 -5.22 -7.51 -8.14
N LYS A 69 -6.47 -7.07 -8.02
CA LYS A 69 -6.80 -5.63 -8.05
C LYS A 69 -6.25 -4.89 -6.83
N GLN A 70 -6.30 -5.49 -5.64
CA GLN A 70 -5.71 -4.92 -4.43
C GLN A 70 -4.20 -4.74 -4.57
N LEU A 71 -3.52 -5.75 -5.15
CA LEU A 71 -2.09 -5.68 -5.42
C LEU A 71 -1.76 -4.53 -6.38
N LEU A 72 -2.47 -4.43 -7.51
CA LEU A 72 -2.23 -3.38 -8.50
C LEU A 72 -2.54 -1.98 -7.94
N ALA A 73 -3.64 -1.83 -7.22
CA ALA A 73 -4.03 -0.58 -6.57
C ALA A 73 -2.97 -0.10 -5.58
N ALA A 74 -2.47 -1.01 -4.73
CA ALA A 74 -1.43 -0.69 -3.76
C ALA A 74 -0.13 -0.19 -4.43
N PHE A 75 0.32 -0.86 -5.50
CA PHE A 75 1.53 -0.43 -6.21
C PHE A 75 1.35 0.88 -6.97
N GLU A 76 0.17 1.14 -7.54
CA GLU A 76 -0.13 2.43 -8.17
C GLU A 76 -0.17 3.56 -7.14
N ASP A 77 -0.77 3.34 -5.97
CA ASP A 77 -0.78 4.35 -4.90
C ASP A 77 0.63 4.58 -4.30
N ILE A 78 1.46 3.53 -4.19
CA ILE A 78 2.88 3.67 -3.83
C ILE A 78 3.60 4.58 -4.83
N GLU A 79 3.35 4.40 -6.13
CA GLU A 79 3.93 5.25 -7.17
C GLU A 79 3.43 6.70 -7.11
N ASN A 80 2.11 6.90 -6.99
CA ASN A 80 1.50 8.22 -6.91
C ASN A 80 1.96 9.03 -5.69
N LEU A 81 2.42 8.35 -4.64
CA LEU A 81 3.01 8.94 -3.44
C LEU A 81 4.54 9.06 -3.49
N GLY A 82 5.18 8.74 -4.63
CA GLY A 82 6.63 8.82 -4.79
C GLY A 82 7.41 7.82 -3.94
N LEU A 83 6.76 6.73 -3.52
CA LEU A 83 7.33 5.75 -2.59
C LEU A 83 8.04 4.58 -3.27
N LEU A 84 8.03 4.47 -4.61
CA LEU A 84 8.69 3.35 -5.32
C LEU A 84 10.17 3.19 -5.00
N LYS A 85 10.86 4.29 -4.66
CA LYS A 85 12.26 4.29 -4.21
C LYS A 85 12.53 3.48 -2.94
N HIS A 86 11.49 3.05 -2.24
CA HIS A 86 11.56 2.19 -1.07
C HIS A 86 11.50 0.69 -1.42
N ILE A 87 11.39 0.34 -2.70
CA ILE A 87 11.33 -1.04 -3.17
C ILE A 87 12.61 -1.34 -3.97
N ASP A 88 13.52 -2.06 -3.34
CA ASP A 88 14.82 -2.45 -3.91
C ASP A 88 14.79 -3.86 -4.51
N SER A 89 13.98 -4.76 -3.94
CA SER A 89 13.84 -6.13 -4.43
C SER A 89 12.49 -6.73 -4.10
N CYS A 90 12.09 -7.76 -4.84
CA CYS A 90 10.91 -8.57 -4.57
C CYS A 90 11.29 -10.05 -4.55
N ALA A 91 11.10 -10.72 -3.42
CA ALA A 91 11.44 -12.15 -3.26
C ALA A 91 10.31 -13.09 -3.74
N GLY A 92 9.28 -12.52 -4.38
CA GLY A 92 8.16 -13.24 -4.96
C GLY A 92 6.91 -13.23 -4.08
N ALA A 93 5.86 -13.85 -4.62
CA ALA A 93 4.52 -13.81 -4.04
C ALA A 93 3.80 -15.17 -4.02
N PHE A 94 4.45 -16.22 -4.56
CA PHE A 94 3.88 -17.55 -4.61
C PHE A 94 4.93 -18.64 -4.51
N TYR A 95 4.84 -19.42 -3.44
CA TYR A 95 5.57 -20.66 -3.27
C TYR A 95 4.84 -21.58 -2.30
N GLN A 96 4.39 -22.74 -2.79
CA GLN A 96 3.61 -23.69 -2.01
C GLN A 96 4.50 -24.44 -1.01
N ARG A 97 4.46 -24.00 0.24
CA ARG A 97 5.23 -24.60 1.33
C ARG A 97 4.58 -24.42 2.69
N LEU A 98 5.04 -25.20 3.65
CA LEU A 98 4.77 -24.93 5.06
C LEU A 98 5.38 -23.59 5.51
N LYS A 99 4.80 -23.00 6.56
CA LYS A 99 5.36 -21.82 7.22
C LYS A 99 6.76 -22.12 7.75
N LYS A 100 7.59 -21.08 7.78
CA LYS A 100 8.94 -21.10 8.36
C LYS A 100 8.99 -20.08 9.49
N PRO A 101 8.50 -20.42 10.70
CA PRO A 101 8.58 -19.51 11.84
C PRO A 101 10.01 -19.04 12.08
N VAL A 102 10.16 -17.78 12.49
CA VAL A 102 11.47 -17.17 12.81
C VAL A 102 12.15 -17.91 13.97
N SER A 103 11.36 -18.50 14.88
CA SER A 103 11.86 -19.33 15.99
C SER A 103 12.61 -20.60 15.55
N GLY A 104 12.57 -20.96 14.26
CA GLY A 104 13.14 -22.21 13.76
C GLY A 104 12.24 -23.43 14.01
N ALA A 105 11.11 -23.26 14.71
CA ALA A 105 10.18 -24.35 14.98
C ALA A 105 9.56 -24.95 13.70
N LEU A 106 9.19 -26.23 13.77
CA LEU A 106 8.36 -26.86 12.77
C LEU A 106 6.95 -26.23 12.82
N SER A 107 6.44 -25.80 11.67
CA SER A 107 5.03 -25.49 11.50
C SER A 107 4.42 -26.50 10.53
N LYS A 108 3.20 -26.96 10.86
CA LYS A 108 2.39 -27.83 10.01
C LYS A 108 1.32 -27.03 9.24
N GLU A 109 1.39 -25.71 9.26
CA GLU A 109 0.45 -24.85 8.54
C GLU A 109 1.07 -24.38 7.22
N PRO A 110 0.30 -24.34 6.11
CA PRO A 110 0.71 -23.70 4.87
C PRO A 110 1.05 -22.22 5.07
N SER A 111 2.11 -21.73 4.41
CA SER A 111 2.41 -20.30 4.34
C SER A 111 1.38 -19.56 3.49
N ASN A 112 1.15 -18.27 3.76
CA ASN A 112 0.27 -17.43 2.94
C ASN A 112 0.79 -17.23 1.50
N HIS A 113 2.10 -17.36 1.29
CA HIS A 113 2.70 -17.52 -0.04
C HIS A 113 2.19 -18.75 -0.80
N SER A 114 1.68 -19.78 -0.12
CA SER A 114 1.13 -20.98 -0.78
C SER A 114 -0.20 -20.71 -1.46
N PHE A 115 -0.90 -19.63 -1.08
CA PHE A 115 -2.19 -19.25 -1.63
C PHE A 115 -2.09 -18.09 -2.62
N GLY A 116 -0.89 -17.54 -2.84
CA GLY A 116 -0.68 -16.39 -3.74
C GLY A 116 -1.28 -15.08 -3.22
N ILE A 117 -1.41 -14.92 -1.90
CA ILE A 117 -2.01 -13.73 -1.27
C ILE A 117 -0.99 -12.90 -0.49
N ALA A 118 0.29 -13.21 -0.61
CA ALA A 118 1.36 -12.53 0.09
C ALA A 118 2.49 -12.16 -0.87
N ILE A 119 3.28 -11.15 -0.52
CA ILE A 119 4.45 -10.70 -1.26
C ILE A 119 5.54 -10.31 -0.28
N ASP A 120 6.77 -10.71 -0.58
CA ASP A 120 7.96 -10.32 0.21
C ASP A 120 8.76 -9.27 -0.57
N LEU A 121 8.94 -8.10 0.05
CA LEU A 121 9.70 -6.97 -0.51
C LEU A 121 10.93 -6.70 0.35
N ASN A 122 12.06 -6.40 -0.29
CA ASN A 122 13.33 -6.08 0.36
C ASN A 122 13.74 -7.12 1.43
N ALA A 123 13.70 -8.41 1.08
CA ALA A 123 13.97 -9.50 2.02
C ALA A 123 15.32 -9.40 2.76
N ASP A 124 16.31 -8.78 2.12
CA ASP A 124 17.66 -8.59 2.66
C ASP A 124 17.85 -7.22 3.33
N ASP A 125 16.77 -6.55 3.76
CA ASP A 125 16.88 -5.28 4.44
C ASP A 125 17.60 -5.43 5.79
N LYS A 126 18.73 -4.74 5.94
CA LYS A 126 19.63 -4.89 7.11
C LYS A 126 19.10 -4.18 8.36
N CYS A 127 17.83 -3.81 8.36
CA CYS A 127 17.24 -2.90 9.33
C CYS A 127 15.81 -3.28 9.76
N LEU A 128 15.44 -4.55 9.57
CA LEU A 128 14.15 -5.11 10.05
C LEU A 128 12.93 -4.30 9.58
N GLY A 129 12.82 -4.10 8.28
CA GLY A 129 11.68 -3.43 7.66
C GLY A 129 11.77 -1.92 7.59
N CYS A 130 12.90 -1.30 7.93
CA CYS A 130 12.98 0.17 7.85
C CYS A 130 12.82 0.66 6.40
N THR A 131 13.21 -0.16 5.42
CA THR A 131 13.09 0.18 4.00
C THR A 131 11.65 0.12 3.52
N THR A 132 10.86 -0.84 4.02
CA THR A 132 9.46 -1.08 3.61
C THR A 132 8.43 -0.42 4.55
N ALA A 133 8.85 0.07 5.72
CA ALA A 133 7.97 0.82 6.64
C ALA A 133 7.21 1.98 5.97
N PRO A 134 7.81 2.78 5.07
CA PRO A 134 7.10 3.89 4.42
C PRO A 134 5.96 3.45 3.49
N ILE A 135 6.01 2.24 2.91
CA ILE A 135 4.96 1.72 2.02
C ILE A 135 3.89 0.91 2.77
N ALA A 136 4.13 0.56 4.03
CA ALA A 136 3.21 -0.27 4.80
C ALA A 136 1.80 0.32 4.98
N PRO A 137 1.61 1.62 5.24
CA PRO A 137 0.27 2.21 5.32
C PRO A 137 -0.53 2.08 4.02
N VAL A 138 0.13 2.13 2.86
CA VAL A 138 -0.53 1.96 1.55
C VAL A 138 -1.05 0.53 1.40
N PHE A 139 -0.20 -0.46 1.64
CA PHE A 139 -0.64 -1.86 1.66
C PHE A 139 -1.79 -2.10 2.65
N GLN A 140 -1.72 -1.52 3.84
CA GLN A 140 -2.76 -1.65 4.85
C GLN A 140 -4.10 -1.05 4.42
N HIS A 141 -4.07 0.10 3.74
CA HIS A 141 -5.27 0.69 3.13
C HIS A 141 -5.96 -0.29 2.18
N HIS A 142 -5.18 -1.00 1.34
CA HIS A 142 -5.65 -2.03 0.42
C HIS A 142 -5.90 -3.40 1.05
N GLY A 143 -6.08 -3.48 2.37
CA GLY A 143 -6.50 -4.71 3.06
C GLY A 143 -5.38 -5.74 3.28
N PHE A 144 -4.12 -5.34 3.13
CA PHE A 144 -2.98 -6.15 3.54
C PHE A 144 -2.66 -5.95 5.03
N ARG A 145 -1.99 -6.92 5.62
CA ARG A 145 -1.30 -6.82 6.90
C ARG A 145 0.20 -6.82 6.64
N TRP A 146 0.91 -5.93 7.32
CA TRP A 146 2.37 -5.87 7.28
C TRP A 146 2.99 -6.80 8.34
N GLY A 147 3.95 -7.63 7.91
CA GLY A 147 4.53 -8.67 8.73
C GLY A 147 5.46 -8.21 9.84
N LYS A 148 5.77 -6.91 9.94
CA LYS A 148 6.43 -6.37 11.14
C LYS A 148 5.64 -6.68 12.42
N SER A 149 4.30 -6.76 12.34
CA SER A 149 3.47 -7.15 13.49
C SER A 149 3.69 -8.59 13.97
N PHE A 150 4.40 -9.42 13.20
CA PHE A 150 4.75 -10.81 13.52
C PHE A 150 6.22 -11.15 13.20
N ASN A 151 7.09 -10.14 13.29
CA ASN A 151 8.55 -10.26 13.13
C ASN A 151 9.00 -10.79 11.75
N ASP A 152 8.26 -10.45 10.69
CA ASP A 152 8.59 -10.75 9.29
C ASP A 152 8.38 -9.49 8.42
N PRO A 153 9.23 -8.46 8.57
CA PRO A 153 8.94 -7.13 8.05
C PRO A 153 9.03 -6.99 6.52
N MET A 154 9.57 -7.98 5.81
CA MET A 154 9.51 -8.03 4.35
C MET A 154 8.11 -8.38 3.83
N HIS A 155 7.27 -8.98 4.69
CA HIS A 155 6.05 -9.67 4.30
C HIS A 155 4.83 -8.75 4.29
N TYR A 156 4.04 -8.83 3.21
CA TYR A 156 2.71 -8.23 3.13
C TYR A 156 1.72 -9.29 2.69
N GLU A 157 0.62 -9.46 3.41
CA GLU A 157 -0.39 -10.48 3.11
C GLU A 157 -1.81 -9.92 3.15
N ILE A 158 -2.65 -10.34 2.21
CA ILE A 158 -4.07 -10.02 2.23
C ILE A 158 -4.72 -10.70 3.43
N ILE A 159 -5.40 -9.91 4.27
CA ILE A 159 -6.18 -10.42 5.40
C ILE A 159 -7.69 -10.33 5.16
N LYS A 160 -8.11 -9.60 4.12
CA LYS A 160 -9.48 -9.51 3.63
C LYS A 160 -9.47 -9.23 2.13
N PHE A 161 -10.35 -9.90 1.38
CA PHE A 161 -10.55 -9.53 -0.03
C PHE A 161 -11.39 -8.26 -0.12
N ILE A 162 -10.92 -7.32 -0.93
CA ILE A 162 -11.65 -6.11 -1.33
C ILE A 162 -12.01 -6.29 -2.79
N ASP A 163 -13.28 -6.58 -3.05
CA ASP A 163 -13.75 -6.78 -4.41
C ASP A 163 -13.67 -5.46 -5.18
N ASN A 164 -13.08 -5.51 -6.38
CA ASN A 164 -12.91 -4.35 -7.26
C ASN A 164 -12.13 -3.19 -6.64
N ASP A 165 -11.13 -3.50 -5.81
CA ASP A 165 -10.23 -2.47 -5.29
C ASP A 165 -9.60 -1.64 -6.40
N ALA A 166 -9.32 -0.38 -6.10
CA ALA A 166 -8.82 0.61 -7.03
C ALA A 166 -7.86 1.55 -6.31
N PRO A 167 -6.88 2.12 -7.02
CA PRO A 167 -5.98 3.12 -6.44
C PRO A 167 -6.81 4.29 -5.91
N SER A 168 -6.52 4.73 -4.69
CA SER A 168 -7.25 5.77 -3.97
C SER A 168 -6.44 7.04 -3.79
N VAL A 169 -5.18 7.07 -4.23
CA VAL A 169 -4.39 8.28 -4.42
C VAL A 169 -4.66 8.84 -5.81
N LYS A 170 -5.29 10.02 -5.87
CA LYS A 170 -5.71 10.64 -7.14
C LYS A 170 -5.42 12.13 -7.14
N ASP A 171 -4.95 12.63 -8.28
CA ASP A 171 -4.86 14.07 -8.53
C ASP A 171 -6.26 14.68 -8.53
N VAL A 172 -6.36 15.90 -8.00
CA VAL A 172 -7.59 16.68 -7.89
C VAL A 172 -7.37 18.03 -8.54
N GLN A 173 -8.25 18.40 -9.46
CA GLN A 173 -8.23 19.73 -10.05
C GLN A 173 -8.89 20.71 -9.09
N MET A 174 -8.15 21.75 -8.70
CA MET A 174 -8.68 22.78 -7.80
C MET A 174 -9.02 24.05 -8.57
N SER A 175 -10.16 24.65 -8.25
CA SER A 175 -10.52 26.00 -8.68
C SER A 175 -10.79 26.89 -7.46
N ILE A 176 -10.45 28.17 -7.56
CA ILE A 176 -10.79 29.19 -6.57
C ILE A 176 -11.55 30.30 -7.28
N SER A 177 -12.81 30.54 -6.88
CA SER A 177 -13.70 31.54 -7.50
C SER A 177 -13.79 31.39 -9.02
N GLY A 178 -13.90 30.15 -9.48
CA GLY A 178 -14.03 29.78 -10.89
C GLY A 178 -12.73 29.79 -11.69
N ALA A 179 -11.59 30.16 -11.09
CA ALA A 179 -10.28 30.11 -11.74
C ALA A 179 -9.50 28.86 -11.31
N THR A 180 -8.99 28.08 -12.26
CA THR A 180 -8.14 26.92 -11.99
C THR A 180 -6.85 27.35 -11.28
N VAL A 181 -6.47 26.59 -10.25
CA VAL A 181 -5.21 26.77 -9.51
C VAL A 181 -4.27 25.62 -9.87
N ALA A 182 -3.05 25.96 -10.29
CA ALA A 182 -2.04 24.98 -10.73
C ALA A 182 -1.28 24.32 -9.57
N ALA A 183 -1.94 24.09 -8.43
CA ALA A 183 -1.37 23.43 -7.27
C ALA A 183 -1.50 21.90 -7.37
N ASP A 184 -0.50 21.16 -6.93
CA ASP A 184 -0.57 19.70 -6.79
C ASP A 184 -1.46 19.34 -5.60
N VAL A 185 -2.74 19.11 -5.90
CA VAL A 185 -3.74 18.64 -4.94
C VAL A 185 -4.01 17.18 -5.18
N LYS A 186 -4.00 16.39 -4.10
CA LYS A 186 -4.30 14.97 -4.14
C LYS A 186 -5.40 14.61 -3.16
N SER A 187 -6.27 13.71 -3.56
CA SER A 187 -7.01 12.87 -2.63
C SER A 187 -6.09 11.71 -2.24
N VAL A 188 -5.82 11.54 -0.95
CA VAL A 188 -5.04 10.43 -0.40
C VAL A 188 -5.95 9.70 0.57
N PHE A 189 -6.29 8.45 0.26
CA PHE A 189 -7.19 7.62 1.08
C PHE A 189 -8.55 8.27 1.38
N GLY A 190 -9.01 9.17 0.50
CA GLY A 190 -10.28 9.90 0.63
C GLY A 190 -10.15 11.32 1.21
N ASP A 191 -9.03 11.64 1.87
CA ASP A 191 -8.76 12.97 2.42
C ASP A 191 -8.03 13.86 1.40
N LEU A 192 -8.22 15.16 1.48
CA LEU A 192 -7.65 16.12 0.54
C LEU A 192 -6.39 16.78 1.09
N PHE A 193 -5.38 16.84 0.24
CA PHE A 193 -4.09 17.41 0.56
C PHE A 193 -3.56 18.28 -0.57
N VAL A 194 -2.81 19.31 -0.22
CA VAL A 194 -2.03 20.11 -1.16
C VAL A 194 -0.56 19.94 -0.86
N LYS A 195 0.26 19.84 -1.91
CA LYS A 195 1.71 19.84 -1.77
C LYS A 195 2.16 21.13 -1.11
N VAL A 196 2.98 21.03 -0.06
CA VAL A 196 3.44 22.17 0.73
C VAL A 196 4.06 23.28 -0.13
N ALA A 197 4.85 22.90 -1.14
CA ALA A 197 5.46 23.85 -2.07
C ALA A 197 4.46 24.68 -2.88
N ASP A 198 3.23 24.20 -3.05
CA ASP A 198 2.21 24.82 -3.89
C ASP A 198 1.17 25.61 -3.06
N ILE A 199 1.29 25.64 -1.72
CA ILE A 199 0.39 26.42 -0.85
C ILE A 199 0.40 27.90 -1.27
N GLY A 200 1.54 28.45 -1.65
CA GLY A 200 1.65 29.84 -2.11
C GLY A 200 0.90 30.14 -3.42
N MET A 201 0.41 29.12 -4.13
CA MET A 201 -0.48 29.29 -5.29
C MET A 201 -1.93 29.57 -4.89
N ILE A 202 -2.30 29.32 -3.62
CA ILE A 202 -3.60 29.68 -3.07
C ILE A 202 -3.57 31.18 -2.75
N PRO A 203 -4.48 31.99 -3.32
CA PRO A 203 -4.44 33.43 -3.15
C PRO A 203 -4.47 33.87 -1.69
N GLY A 204 -3.51 34.72 -1.30
CA GLY A 204 -3.42 35.27 0.05
C GLY A 204 -2.67 34.40 1.05
N LEU A 205 -2.12 33.25 0.63
CA LEU A 205 -1.27 32.40 1.46
C LEU A 205 0.21 32.51 1.06
N GLN A 206 1.08 32.37 2.05
CA GLN A 206 2.53 32.23 1.88
C GLN A 206 3.07 31.15 2.81
N VAL A 207 4.05 30.38 2.36
CA VAL A 207 4.75 29.41 3.23
C VAL A 207 5.83 30.16 4.01
N ALA A 208 5.73 30.16 5.33
CA ALA A 208 6.63 30.88 6.23
C ALA A 208 7.82 30.02 6.68
N ASP A 209 7.54 28.76 7.05
CA ASP A 209 8.55 27.79 7.48
C ASP A 209 8.09 26.36 7.16
N VAL A 210 9.05 25.48 6.87
CA VAL A 210 8.79 24.06 6.57
C VAL A 210 9.58 23.22 7.56
N GLY A 211 8.87 22.70 8.56
CA GLY A 211 9.39 21.73 9.50
C GLY A 211 9.31 20.30 8.99
N PRO A 212 9.91 19.34 9.74
CA PRO A 212 9.93 17.94 9.34
C PRO A 212 8.56 17.24 9.40
N ASN A 213 7.57 17.78 10.11
CA ASN A 213 6.21 17.20 10.18
C ASN A 213 5.13 18.30 10.21
N ALA A 214 5.49 19.53 9.86
CA ALA A 214 4.58 20.66 9.91
C ALA A 214 5.01 21.74 8.93
N VAL A 215 4.06 22.58 8.52
CA VAL A 215 4.30 23.78 7.72
C VAL A 215 3.64 24.97 8.40
N ALA A 216 4.38 26.07 8.54
CA ALA A 216 3.83 27.36 8.93
C ALA A 216 3.38 28.12 7.68
N VAL A 217 2.16 28.64 7.70
CA VAL A 217 1.54 29.36 6.60
C VAL A 217 1.04 30.71 7.11
N ASP A 218 1.40 31.76 6.39
CA ASP A 218 0.97 33.12 6.66
C ASP A 218 -0.20 33.51 5.76
N SER A 219 -1.10 34.32 6.31
CA SER A 219 -2.17 35.02 5.60
C SER A 219 -2.29 36.47 6.10
N SER A 220 -3.18 37.26 5.52
CA SER A 220 -3.48 38.60 6.03
C SER A 220 -4.08 38.59 7.46
N ALA A 221 -4.58 37.46 7.93
CA ALA A 221 -5.20 37.31 9.25
C ALA A 221 -4.20 36.86 10.33
N GLY A 222 -3.00 36.39 9.97
CA GLY A 222 -1.98 35.90 10.90
C GLY A 222 -1.20 34.72 10.35
N SER A 223 -0.64 33.91 11.24
CA SER A 223 0.13 32.69 10.90
C SER A 223 -0.50 31.48 11.57
N GLU A 224 -0.55 30.34 10.86
CA GLU A 224 -1.02 29.06 11.38
C GLU A 224 -0.05 27.92 11.01
N VAL A 225 0.03 26.90 11.86
CA VAL A 225 0.89 25.73 11.66
C VAL A 225 0.02 24.50 11.40
N PHE A 226 0.24 23.86 10.25
CA PHE A 226 -0.46 22.64 9.85
C PHE A 226 0.46 21.43 9.96
N SER A 227 -0.05 20.33 10.53
CA SER A 227 0.66 19.04 10.49
C SER A 227 0.73 18.54 9.06
N THR A 228 1.90 18.08 8.62
CA THR A 228 2.10 17.58 7.25
C THR A 228 2.15 16.06 7.20
N LEU A 229 1.57 15.51 6.15
CA LEU A 229 1.73 14.12 5.75
C LEU A 229 2.96 14.02 4.84
N GLN A 230 3.83 13.04 5.08
CA GLN A 230 5.04 12.85 4.27
C GLN A 230 5.06 11.49 3.59
N PHE A 231 5.32 11.49 2.29
CA PHE A 231 5.57 10.28 1.52
C PHE A 231 6.69 10.49 0.53
N GLY A 232 7.73 9.66 0.58
CA GLY A 232 8.69 9.61 -0.52
C GLY A 232 9.38 10.94 -0.84
N GLY A 233 9.48 11.86 0.13
CA GLY A 233 10.01 13.22 -0.05
C GLY A 233 8.99 14.26 -0.51
N LEU A 234 7.74 13.86 -0.72
CA LEU A 234 6.59 14.74 -0.90
C LEU A 234 6.02 15.10 0.47
N ASN A 235 5.75 16.39 0.67
CA ASN A 235 5.14 16.94 1.88
C ASN A 235 3.79 17.52 1.53
N PHE A 236 2.77 17.11 2.25
CA PHE A 236 1.38 17.43 2.00
C PHE A 236 0.76 18.09 3.23
N ALA A 237 0.11 19.23 3.05
CA ALA A 237 -0.69 19.88 4.07
C ALA A 237 -2.18 19.56 3.87
N PRO A 238 -2.97 19.46 4.95
CA PRO A 238 -4.37 19.06 4.87
C PRO A 238 -5.18 20.22 4.30
N LEU A 239 -5.64 20.06 3.06
CA LEU A 239 -6.14 21.15 2.23
C LEU A 239 -7.41 21.82 2.78
N PRO A 240 -8.41 21.09 3.34
CA PRO A 240 -9.59 21.73 3.92
C PRO A 240 -9.25 22.74 5.03
N GLN A 241 -8.26 22.44 5.86
CA GLN A 241 -7.80 23.31 6.94
C GLN A 241 -7.05 24.53 6.39
N VAL A 242 -6.17 24.31 5.41
CA VAL A 242 -5.45 25.39 4.72
C VAL A 242 -6.42 26.36 4.03
N LEU A 243 -7.44 25.84 3.34
CA LEU A 243 -8.47 26.67 2.70
C LEU A 243 -9.33 27.40 3.74
N GLY A 244 -9.71 26.73 4.83
CA GLY A 244 -10.44 27.35 5.93
C GLY A 244 -9.67 28.53 6.55
N PHE A 245 -8.36 28.37 6.76
CA PHE A 245 -7.49 29.46 7.23
C PHE A 245 -7.41 30.62 6.24
N ALA A 246 -7.46 30.35 4.93
CA ALA A 246 -7.58 31.38 3.89
C ALA A 246 -8.98 32.05 3.82
N GLY A 247 -9.93 31.66 4.68
CA GLY A 247 -11.31 32.15 4.63
C GLY A 247 -12.10 31.60 3.45
N LEU A 248 -11.70 30.44 2.92
CA LEU A 248 -12.33 29.77 1.80
C LEU A 248 -13.19 28.59 2.28
N LYS A 249 -14.39 28.47 1.72
CA LYS A 249 -15.22 27.27 1.80
C LYS A 249 -14.97 26.42 0.56
N SER A 250 -14.84 25.11 0.73
CA SER A 250 -14.59 24.20 -0.38
C SER A 250 -15.69 23.15 -0.56
N ALA A 251 -15.94 22.74 -1.80
CA ALA A 251 -16.81 21.64 -2.19
C ALA A 251 -16.03 20.65 -3.08
N PHE A 252 -15.92 19.40 -2.63
CA PHE A 252 -15.19 18.34 -3.34
C PHE A 252 -16.16 17.40 -4.06
N ASP A 253 -16.03 17.27 -5.38
CA ASP A 253 -16.66 16.22 -6.16
C ASP A 253 -15.68 15.04 -6.29
N ASN A 254 -15.88 14.02 -5.45
CA ASN A 254 -15.03 12.83 -5.44
C ASN A 254 -15.13 12.00 -6.73
N SER A 255 -16.22 12.12 -7.49
CA SER A 255 -16.41 11.38 -8.74
C SER A 255 -15.65 12.04 -9.88
N LYS A 256 -15.70 13.38 -9.96
CA LYS A 256 -14.99 14.15 -10.98
C LYS A 256 -13.55 14.48 -10.60
N LYS A 257 -13.18 14.29 -9.34
CA LYS A 257 -11.89 14.71 -8.76
C LYS A 257 -11.66 16.20 -8.96
N THR A 258 -12.69 17.00 -8.68
CA THR A 258 -12.63 18.46 -8.74
C THR A 258 -12.96 19.05 -7.36
N LEU A 259 -12.22 20.09 -6.98
CA LEU A 259 -12.44 20.86 -5.75
C LEU A 259 -12.68 22.31 -6.14
N ASP A 260 -13.85 22.83 -5.82
CA ASP A 260 -14.18 24.24 -6.00
C ASP A 260 -14.15 24.93 -4.64
N ALA A 261 -13.42 26.03 -4.54
CA ALA A 261 -13.31 26.82 -3.32
C ALA A 261 -13.67 28.29 -3.56
N ASP A 262 -14.41 28.87 -2.62
CA ASP A 262 -14.91 30.24 -2.70
C ASP A 262 -14.75 30.97 -1.38
N ARG A 263 -14.61 32.29 -1.44
CA ARG A 263 -14.57 33.12 -0.23
C ARG A 263 -15.87 32.95 0.55
N LEU A 264 -15.73 32.81 1.87
CA LEU A 264 -16.85 32.98 2.78
C LEU A 264 -17.38 34.41 2.61
N ALA A 265 -18.68 34.52 2.33
CA ALA A 265 -19.39 35.79 2.24
C ALA A 265 -19.44 36.50 3.60
#